data_AF-A0A2D0A7N1-F1
#
_entry.id   AF-A0A2D0A7N1-F1
#
_cell.length_a   1.000
_cell.length_b   1.000
_cell.length_c   1.000
_cell.angle_alpha   90.00
_cell.angle_beta   90.00
_cell.angle_gamma   90.00
#
_symmetry.space_group_name_H-M   'P 1'
#
loop_
_entity.id
_entity.type
_entity.pdbx_description
1 polymer ?
#
loop_
_entity_poly.entity_id
_entity_poly.type
_entity_poly.pdbx_seq_one_letter_code
_entity_poly.pdbx_strand_id
1 'polypeptide(L)' 'MPKKERKRLQVVISDEQDALLTRTAYELSSPERLISKSEVVRLAIEKIARELGEGENLEQYRSILDTVPSDDA' A
#
# COMPACT_ATOMS: atom_id res chain seq x y z
N MET A 1 26.94 8.40 -5.40
CA MET A 1 25.65 7.80 -5.78
C MET A 1 24.69 8.93 -6.15
N PRO A 2 24.00 8.86 -7.30
CA PRO A 2 23.04 9.90 -7.67
C PRO A 2 21.97 9.95 -6.57
N LYS A 3 21.67 11.16 -6.07
CA LYS A 3 20.63 11.36 -5.06
C LYS A 3 19.33 10.80 -5.66
N LYS A 4 18.82 9.69 -5.12
CA LYS A 4 17.54 9.14 -5.53
C LYS A 4 16.50 10.24 -5.36
N GLU A 5 15.97 10.76 -6.46
CA GLU A 5 14.90 11.76 -6.42
C GLU A 5 13.70 11.16 -5.69
N ARG A 6 13.26 11.84 -4.62
CA ARG A 6 12.07 11.43 -3.87
C ARG A 6 10.85 12.00 -4.57
N LYS A 7 9.98 11.13 -5.06
CA LYS A 7 8.67 11.54 -5.59
C LYS A 7 7.67 11.65 -4.44
N ARG A 8 6.83 12.69 -4.47
CA ARG A 8 5.69 12.87 -3.54
C ARG A 8 4.46 12.21 -4.15
N LEU A 9 3.80 11.34 -3.40
CA LEU A 9 2.54 10.70 -3.79
C LEU A 9 1.41 11.29 -2.92
N GLN A 10 0.34 11.74 -3.56
CA GLN A 10 -0.92 12.11 -2.91
C GLN A 10 -1.97 11.09 -3.36
N VAL A 11 -2.69 10.52 -2.39
CA VAL A 11 -3.73 9.50 -2.63
C VAL A 11 -4.91 9.87 -1.74
N VAL A 12 -6.11 9.86 -2.30
CA VAL A 12 -7.36 9.93 -1.54
C VAL A 12 -7.69 8.52 -1.10
N ILE A 13 -7.93 8.34 0.20
CA ILE A 13 -8.27 7.05 0.79
C ILE A 13 -9.50 7.19 1.67
N SER A 14 -10.29 6.13 1.77
CA SER A 14 -11.46 6.10 2.65
C SER A 14 -11.06 5.96 4.11
N ASP A 15 -11.99 6.26 5.02
CA ASP A 15 -11.79 6.05 6.47
C ASP A 15 -11.47 4.58 6.79
N GLU A 16 -12.09 3.64 6.06
CA GLU A 16 -11.83 2.21 6.19
C GLU A 16 -10.39 1.85 5.75
N GLN A 17 -9.92 2.45 4.66
CA GLN A 17 -8.55 2.26 4.19
C GLN A 17 -7.52 2.86 5.16
N ASP A 18 -7.79 4.02 5.76
CA ASP A 18 -6.91 4.59 6.78
C ASP A 18 -6.86 3.72 8.05
N ALA A 19 -8.01 3.17 8.46
CA ALA A 19 -8.09 2.22 9.57
C ALA A 19 -7.27 0.95 9.29
N LEU A 20 -7.36 0.40 8.07
CA LEU A 20 -6.54 -0.73 7.64
C LEU A 20 -5.04 -0.40 7.68
N LEU A 21 -4.63 0.76 7.15
CA LEU A 21 -3.22 1.20 7.21
C LEU A 21 -2.72 1.33 8.65
N THR A 22 -3.55 1.89 9.55
CA THR A 22 -3.24 2.02 10.97
C THR A 22 -3.02 0.66 11.61
N ARG A 23 -3.96 -0.27 11.39
CA ARG A 23 -3.92 -1.62 11.95
C ARG A 23 -2.71 -2.39 11.44
N THR A 24 -2.46 -2.39 10.14
CA THR A 24 -1.31 -3.09 9.55
C THR A 24 0.01 -2.50 10.03
N ALA A 25 0.11 -1.17 10.20
CA ALA A 25 1.30 -0.54 10.76
C ALA A 25 1.58 -1.03 12.19
N TYR A 26 0.54 -1.16 13.02
CA TYR A 26 0.67 -1.69 14.37
C TYR A 26 1.06 -3.17 14.39
N GLU A 27 0.42 -4.01 13.57
CA GLU A 27 0.70 -5.45 13.49
C GLU A 27 2.12 -5.75 12.98
N LEU A 28 2.64 -4.94 12.07
CA LEU A 28 4.02 -5.05 11.57
C LEU A 28 5.06 -4.40 12.49
N SER A 29 4.63 -3.58 13.45
CA SER A 29 5.53 -2.95 14.41
C SER A 29 5.94 -3.95 15.50
N SER A 30 7.18 -3.83 15.96
CA SER A 30 7.69 -4.57 17.11
C SER A 30 8.29 -3.59 18.14
N PRO A 31 8.59 -4.03 19.37
CA PRO A 31 9.28 -3.20 20.36
C PRO A 31 10.61 -2.61 19.85
N GLU A 32 11.28 -3.33 18.95
CA GLU A 32 12.56 -2.95 18.36
C GLU A 32 12.40 -2.00 17.17
N ARG A 33 11.22 -1.97 16.54
CA ARG A 33 10.98 -1.13 15.35
C ARG A 33 9.51 -0.78 15.15
N LEU A 34 9.24 0.52 15.14
CA LEU A 34 7.96 1.07 14.72
C LEU A 34 7.89 1.19 13.19
N ILE A 35 6.74 0.79 12.64
CA ILE A 35 6.42 0.88 11.22
C ILE A 35 5.37 1.97 11.02
N SER A 36 5.67 2.91 10.13
CA SER A 36 4.74 3.98 9.76
C SER A 36 3.74 3.53 8.69
N LYS A 37 2.57 4.20 8.60
CA LYS A 37 1.61 4.00 7.50
C LYS A 37 2.29 4.15 6.12
N SER A 38 3.20 5.12 5.97
CA SER A 38 3.97 5.32 4.73
C SER A 38 4.95 4.18 4.42
N GLU A 39 5.44 3.45 5.43
CA GLU A 39 6.21 2.22 5.21
C GLU A 39 5.31 1.07 4.77
N VAL A 40 4.11 0.95 5.35
CA VAL A 40 3.10 -0.02 4.91
C VAL A 40 2.73 0.19 3.45
N VAL A 41 2.48 1.43 3.02
CA VAL A 41 2.18 1.76 1.62
C VAL A 41 3.35 1.36 0.70
N ARG A 42 4.59 1.65 1.09
CA ARG A 42 5.77 1.26 0.30
C ARG A 42 5.90 -0.27 0.20
N LEU A 43 5.69 -0.97 1.30
CA LEU A 43 5.71 -2.44 1.35
C LEU A 43 4.62 -3.04 0.45
N ALA A 44 3.41 -2.50 0.48
CA ALA A 44 2.29 -2.95 -0.35
C ALA A 44 2.59 -2.76 -1.85
N ILE A 45 3.16 -1.61 -2.24
CA ILE A 45 3.57 -1.36 -3.63
C ILE A 45 4.61 -2.39 -4.09
N GLU A 46 5.64 -2.66 -3.28
CA GLU A 46 6.67 -3.64 -3.62
C GLU A 46 6.12 -5.07 -3.69
N LYS A 47 5.20 -5.42 -2.79
CA LYS A 47 4.56 -6.73 -2.75
C LYS A 47 3.71 -6.97 -4.01
N ILE A 48 2.83 -6.02 -4.34
CA ILE A 48 2.00 -6.10 -5.56
C ILE A 48 2.90 -6.18 -6.81
N ALA A 49 3.95 -5.36 -6.88
CA ALA A 49 4.86 -5.39 -8.04
C ALA A 49 5.58 -6.75 -8.21
N ARG A 50 5.94 -7.42 -7.11
CA ARG A 50 6.52 -8.77 -7.16
C ARG A 50 5.50 -9.80 -7.62
N GLU A 51 4.32 -9.82 -7.00
CA GLU A 51 3.24 -10.75 -7.34
C GLU A 51 2.84 -10.64 -8.83
N LEU A 52 2.72 -9.40 -9.33
CA LEU A 52 2.45 -9.14 -10.75
C LEU A 52 3.61 -9.59 -11.68
N GLY A 53 4.85 -9.47 -11.22
CA GLY A 53 6.04 -9.93 -11.96
C GLY A 53 6.18 -11.45 -12.00
N GLU A 54 5.62 -12.14 -11.01
CA GLU A 54 5.58 -13.61 -10.91
C GLU A 54 4.45 -14.24 -11.73
N GLY A 55 3.63 -13.40 -12.41
CA GLY A 55 2.54 -13.85 -13.27
C GLY A 55 1.24 -14.14 -12.54
N GLU A 56 1.13 -13.73 -11.26
CA GLU A 56 -0.10 -13.91 -10.50
C GLU A 56 -1.19 -12.89 -10.91
N ASN A 57 -2.37 -13.47 -11.11
CA ASN A 57 -3.73 -12.95 -11.31
C ASN A 57 -3.96 -11.42 -11.33
N LEU A 58 -3.54 -10.76 -12.42
CA LEU A 58 -3.98 -9.39 -12.78
C LEU A 58 -5.50 -9.19 -12.68
N GLU A 59 -6.28 -10.23 -12.98
CA GLU A 59 -7.75 -10.20 -12.88
C GLU A 59 -8.25 -10.07 -11.45
N GLN A 60 -7.56 -10.67 -10.48
CA GLN A 60 -7.92 -10.57 -9.07
C GLN A 60 -7.67 -9.16 -8.53
N TYR A 61 -6.52 -8.55 -8.85
CA TYR A 61 -6.26 -7.16 -8.44
C TYR A 61 -7.22 -6.17 -9.09
N ARG A 62 -7.59 -6.39 -10.36
CA ARG A 62 -8.63 -5.61 -11.04
C ARG A 62 -9.97 -5.73 -10.33
N SER A 63 -10.40 -6.95 -10.02
CA SER A 63 -11.65 -7.18 -9.29
C SER A 63 -11.64 -6.51 -7.92
N ILE A 64 -10.50 -6.50 -7.21
CA ILE A 64 -10.40 -5.80 -5.92
C ILE A 64 -10.60 -4.29 -6.13
N LEU A 65 -9.93 -3.69 -7.12
CA LEU A 65 -10.09 -2.27 -7.42
C LEU A 65 -11.53 -1.90 -7.81
N ASP A 66 -12.25 -2.78 -8.51
CA ASP A 66 -13.67 -2.55 -8.88
C ASP A 66 -14.61 -2.62 -7.66
N THR A 67 -14.20 -3.30 -6.59
CA THR A 67 -14.99 -3.43 -5.34
C THR A 67 -14.62 -2.41 -4.27
N VAL A 68 -13.46 -1.78 -4.38
CA VAL A 68 -13.03 -0.73 -3.47
C VAL A 68 -13.66 0.58 -3.94
N PRO A 69 -14.49 1.24 -3.12
CA PRO A 69 -15.06 2.53 -3.49
C PRO A 69 -13.92 3.51 -3.79
N SER A 70 -13.90 4.05 -5.01
CA SER A 70 -13.09 5.23 -5.30
C SER A 70 -13.84 6.43 -4.72
N ASP A 71 -13.32 7.04 -3.66
CA ASP A 71 -13.83 8.31 -3.12
C ASP A 71 -13.57 9.52 -4.06
N ASP A 72 -13.34 9.25 -5.36
CA ASP A 72 -13.17 10.23 -6.43
C ASP A 72 -14.52 10.74 -6.99
N ALA A 73 -15.64 10.50 -6.29
CA ALA A 73 -17.00 10.91 -6.69
C ALA A 73 -17.57 12.04 -5.81
#